data_AF-A0A1V6SVF6-F1
#
_entry.id   AF-A0A1V6SVF6-F1
#
_cell.length_a   1.000
_cell.length_b   1.000
_cell.length_c   1.000
_cell.angle_alpha   90.00
_cell.angle_beta   90.00
_cell.angle_gamma   90.00
#
_symmetry.space_group_name_H-M   'P 1'
#
loop_
_entity.id
_entity.type
_entity.pdbx_description
1 polymer ?
#
loop_
_entity_poly.entity_id
_entity_poly.type
_entity_poly.pdbx_seq_one_letter_code
_entity_poly.pdbx_strand_id
1 'polypeptide(L)'
;MKYSTFGLIVSIGAFGSCLGAETKECKTDATATGDATTTLDVHNPEQLDALEGCTILNGHIVIQADYEGDFSLNEVTSIQGNVSTIENGVEGLGLFEMEKLREIDHLHLLGLSGDVKLPKLESIGDLEFVQLSDTGSVDLSSLAEADDLSIRGSWLETKLGSLKTVNMGTQFCASQNCSIYGPERKFPYITVDLPSLKKTDYFEVAGAVKSVSVPKLEVVGYVEWSPSDYFPRQGLRVNTEDTKDNALDFDAPKLHTLNGSLEAYGGVSSISLGSLGKTDVRTTLNTDIPLSFYSTIQTAQHFHIWGELRSIDLPEMKDLGYVSLSYTTELPCNDTLYLLWQTQDDNSSDWDDYNTCLDYDYPQDKRATSQGTATMTTATSSTTRSTEIIPSKNEATISRTSSQATETETASGSTQSLTPENTAGLMFSIPLMDCFVLLMMTSVFMFLF
;
A
#
# COMPACT_ATOMS: atom_id res chain seq x y z
N MET A 1 -12.24 -55.97 -54.02
CA MET A 1 -11.31 -56.33 -52.93
C MET A 1 -12.07 -56.32 -51.61
N LYS A 2 -11.51 -56.90 -50.54
CA LYS A 2 -12.25 -57.29 -49.34
C LYS A 2 -12.66 -56.10 -48.46
N TYR A 3 -13.92 -56.07 -48.02
CA TYR A 3 -14.31 -55.31 -46.83
C TYR A 3 -13.90 -56.10 -45.58
N SER A 4 -13.35 -55.41 -44.58
CA SER A 4 -12.92 -56.00 -43.30
C SER A 4 -13.72 -55.39 -42.16
N THR A 5 -14.67 -56.15 -41.62
CA THR A 5 -15.51 -55.73 -40.49
C THR A 5 -14.72 -55.88 -39.19
N PHE A 6 -14.34 -54.78 -38.56
CA PHE A 6 -13.82 -54.79 -37.18
C PHE A 6 -14.98 -54.74 -36.19
N GLY A 7 -15.13 -55.79 -35.38
CA GLY A 7 -16.08 -55.80 -34.27
C GLY A 7 -15.54 -55.02 -33.08
N LEU A 8 -16.24 -53.95 -32.69
CA LEU A 8 -15.94 -53.19 -31.48
C LEU A 8 -16.57 -53.90 -30.28
N ILE A 9 -15.74 -54.43 -29.37
CA ILE A 9 -16.22 -54.97 -28.09
C ILE A 9 -16.32 -53.79 -27.11
N VAL A 10 -17.55 -53.40 -26.77
CA VAL A 10 -17.82 -52.39 -25.74
C VAL A 10 -17.83 -53.07 -24.37
N SER A 11 -16.74 -52.88 -23.62
CA SER A 11 -16.67 -53.30 -22.22
C SER A 11 -17.45 -52.32 -21.36
N ILE A 12 -18.58 -52.76 -20.78
CA ILE A 12 -19.34 -51.98 -19.81
C ILE A 12 -18.57 -51.99 -18.48
N GLY A 13 -17.74 -50.97 -18.28
CA GLY A 13 -17.12 -50.69 -16.99
C GLY A 13 -18.18 -50.25 -15.98
N ALA A 14 -18.14 -50.81 -14.77
CA ALA A 14 -19.00 -50.36 -13.70
C ALA A 14 -18.66 -48.90 -13.35
N PHE A 15 -19.60 -47.99 -13.57
CA PHE A 15 -19.53 -46.64 -13.02
C PHE A 15 -19.60 -46.76 -11.50
N GLY A 16 -18.44 -46.70 -10.84
CA GLY A 16 -18.39 -46.45 -9.41
C GLY A 16 -19.03 -45.09 -9.17
N SER A 17 -20.14 -45.08 -8.42
CA SER A 17 -20.83 -43.84 -8.09
C SER A 17 -19.88 -42.91 -7.37
N CYS A 18 -19.40 -41.87 -8.05
CA CYS A 18 -18.87 -40.70 -7.37
C CYS A 18 -20.00 -40.18 -6.49
N LEU A 19 -19.87 -40.40 -5.19
CA LEU A 19 -20.62 -39.68 -4.18
C LEU A 19 -20.19 -38.22 -4.33
N GLY A 20 -20.91 -37.48 -5.18
CA GLY A 20 -20.79 -36.03 -5.23
C GLY A 20 -21.10 -35.52 -3.83
N ALA A 21 -20.26 -34.63 -3.32
CA ALA A 21 -20.57 -33.93 -2.09
C ALA A 21 -21.91 -33.21 -2.31
N GLU A 22 -22.91 -33.53 -1.49
CA GLU A 22 -24.21 -32.86 -1.57
C GLU A 22 -24.01 -31.41 -1.14
N THR A 23 -24.05 -30.49 -2.11
CA THR A 23 -23.97 -29.06 -1.85
C THR A 23 -25.24 -28.61 -1.12
N LYS A 24 -25.16 -28.45 0.19
CA LYS A 24 -26.23 -27.92 1.03
C LYS A 24 -26.17 -26.39 0.98
N GLU A 25 -27.19 -25.81 0.35
CA GLU A 25 -27.41 -24.37 0.31
C GLU A 25 -28.25 -23.93 1.53
N CYS A 26 -27.86 -22.82 2.14
CA CYS A 26 -28.50 -22.26 3.33
C CYS A 26 -28.76 -20.76 3.19
N LYS A 27 -29.70 -20.24 3.98
CA LYS A 27 -29.98 -18.81 4.14
C LYS A 27 -29.74 -18.40 5.58
N THR A 28 -29.25 -17.17 5.78
CA THR A 28 -29.00 -16.63 7.14
C THR A 28 -30.27 -16.41 7.96
N ASP A 29 -31.42 -16.17 7.31
CA ASP A 29 -32.75 -16.27 7.93
C ASP A 29 -33.62 -17.32 7.20
N ALA A 30 -34.01 -18.37 7.91
CA ALA A 30 -34.88 -19.44 7.42
C ALA A 30 -36.38 -19.05 7.33
N THR A 31 -36.77 -17.90 7.90
CA THR A 31 -38.16 -17.42 7.96
C THR A 31 -38.50 -16.36 6.91
N ALA A 32 -37.48 -15.72 6.31
CA ALA A 32 -37.67 -14.74 5.24
C ALA A 32 -38.24 -15.36 3.96
N THR A 33 -39.50 -15.04 3.67
CA THR A 33 -40.16 -15.41 2.42
C THR A 33 -40.03 -14.32 1.36
N GLY A 34 -38.92 -14.31 0.63
CA GLY A 34 -38.70 -13.44 -0.53
C GLY A 34 -37.24 -13.37 -1.00
N ASP A 35 -36.96 -12.43 -1.91
CA ASP A 35 -35.62 -12.06 -2.39
C ASP A 35 -34.97 -10.95 -1.53
N ALA A 36 -35.54 -10.66 -0.35
CA ALA A 36 -34.91 -9.73 0.59
C ALA A 36 -33.61 -10.37 1.11
N THR A 37 -32.50 -9.63 1.05
CA THR A 37 -31.24 -10.03 1.65
C THR A 37 -31.41 -10.21 3.15
N THR A 38 -31.12 -11.41 3.64
CA THR A 38 -31.32 -11.77 5.04
C THR A 38 -30.09 -11.47 5.86
N THR A 39 -30.27 -11.00 7.09
CA THR A 39 -29.17 -10.73 8.04
C THR A 39 -29.35 -11.60 9.28
N LEU A 40 -28.28 -12.30 9.68
CA LEU A 40 -28.20 -13.03 10.94
C LEU A 40 -27.30 -12.27 11.92
N ASP A 41 -27.89 -11.77 12.99
CA ASP A 41 -27.16 -11.17 14.11
C ASP A 41 -26.66 -12.25 15.08
N VAL A 42 -25.35 -12.32 15.30
CA VAL A 42 -24.73 -13.31 16.22
C VAL A 42 -24.07 -12.64 17.41
N HIS A 43 -24.40 -13.13 18.60
CA HIS A 43 -23.91 -12.71 19.92
C HIS A 43 -23.08 -13.80 20.61
N ASN A 44 -23.02 -15.02 20.06
CA ASN A 44 -22.23 -16.15 20.58
C ASN A 44 -22.04 -17.23 19.50
N PRO A 45 -21.07 -18.14 19.67
CA PRO A 45 -20.79 -19.19 18.70
C PRO A 45 -21.96 -20.16 18.48
N GLU A 46 -22.77 -20.46 19.49
CA GLU A 46 -23.89 -21.41 19.40
C GLU A 46 -24.98 -20.98 18.41
N GLN A 47 -25.06 -19.68 18.06
CA GLN A 47 -25.96 -19.22 16.99
C GLN A 47 -25.52 -19.66 15.59
N LEU A 48 -24.26 -20.06 15.41
CA LEU A 48 -23.74 -20.60 14.15
C LEU A 48 -24.12 -22.08 13.94
N ASP A 49 -24.57 -22.80 14.97
CA ASP A 49 -25.04 -24.20 14.86
C ASP A 49 -26.21 -24.34 13.87
N ALA A 50 -27.01 -23.28 13.69
CA ALA A 50 -28.07 -23.23 12.68
C ALA A 50 -27.55 -23.37 11.23
N LEU A 51 -26.26 -23.10 11.01
CA LEU A 51 -25.57 -23.20 9.72
C LEU A 51 -24.72 -24.49 9.61
N GLU A 52 -24.86 -25.45 10.53
CA GLU A 52 -24.06 -26.69 10.49
C GLU A 52 -24.28 -27.47 9.17
N GLY A 53 -23.18 -27.90 8.56
CA GLY A 53 -23.16 -28.65 7.30
C GLY A 53 -23.54 -27.85 6.06
N CYS A 54 -23.77 -26.53 6.17
CA CYS A 54 -23.97 -25.66 5.01
C CYS A 54 -22.67 -25.54 4.20
N THR A 55 -22.76 -25.65 2.88
CA THR A 55 -21.61 -25.49 1.96
C THR A 55 -21.68 -24.18 1.18
N ILE A 56 -22.88 -23.67 0.94
CA ILE A 56 -23.15 -22.37 0.32
C ILE A 56 -24.07 -21.60 1.26
N LEU A 57 -23.71 -20.36 1.59
CA LEU A 57 -24.51 -19.47 2.42
C LEU A 57 -24.97 -18.27 1.59
N ASN A 58 -26.26 -17.94 1.66
CA ASN A 58 -26.81 -16.72 1.09
C ASN A 58 -27.30 -15.78 2.20
N GLY A 59 -26.93 -14.50 2.11
CA GLY A 59 -27.24 -13.46 3.07
C GLY A 59 -26.05 -13.07 3.95
N HIS A 60 -26.29 -12.11 4.83
CA HIS A 60 -25.26 -11.46 5.65
C HIS A 60 -25.23 -12.00 7.08
N ILE A 61 -24.07 -11.96 7.72
CA ILE A 61 -23.87 -12.22 9.15
C ILE A 61 -23.28 -10.95 9.78
N VAL A 62 -23.90 -10.47 10.87
CA VAL A 62 -23.38 -9.37 11.67
C VAL A 62 -22.98 -9.88 13.05
N ILE A 63 -21.69 -9.77 13.37
CA ILE A 63 -21.10 -10.13 14.66
C ILE A 63 -21.28 -8.94 15.61
N GLN A 64 -22.05 -9.15 16.66
CA GLN A 64 -22.51 -8.12 17.59
C GLN A 64 -21.46 -7.79 18.66
N ALA A 65 -21.60 -6.62 19.29
CA ALA A 65 -20.61 -6.04 20.22
C ALA A 65 -20.22 -6.96 21.40
N ASP A 66 -21.16 -7.81 21.82
CA ASP A 66 -21.12 -8.72 22.95
C ASP A 66 -20.77 -10.17 22.55
N TYR A 67 -20.35 -10.40 21.30
CA TYR A 67 -19.84 -11.71 20.87
C TYR A 67 -18.51 -12.02 21.56
N GLU A 68 -18.49 -13.10 22.33
CA GLU A 68 -17.30 -13.65 22.98
C GLU A 68 -16.96 -15.04 22.42
N GLY A 69 -15.69 -15.25 22.08
CA GLY A 69 -15.15 -16.55 21.66
C GLY A 69 -14.76 -16.61 20.19
N ASP A 70 -14.61 -17.83 19.68
CA ASP A 70 -14.17 -18.09 18.31
C ASP A 70 -15.36 -18.08 17.33
N PHE A 71 -15.12 -17.66 16.10
CA PHE A 71 -16.08 -17.71 14.99
C PHE A 71 -15.61 -18.77 13.99
N SER A 72 -16.41 -19.80 13.75
CA SER A 72 -16.03 -20.92 12.88
C SER A 72 -17.18 -21.34 11.95
N LEU A 73 -16.94 -21.33 10.64
CA LEU A 73 -17.86 -21.87 9.61
C LEU A 73 -17.10 -22.78 8.63
N ASN A 74 -16.31 -23.72 9.17
CA ASN A 74 -15.35 -24.55 8.44
C ASN A 74 -15.91 -25.47 7.34
N GLU A 75 -17.22 -25.68 7.24
CA GLU A 75 -17.85 -26.44 6.15
C GLU A 75 -18.30 -25.56 4.97
N VAL A 76 -18.41 -24.24 5.17
CA VAL A 76 -18.83 -23.29 4.15
C VAL A 76 -17.71 -23.10 3.12
N THR A 77 -18.09 -23.11 1.84
CA THR A 77 -17.19 -22.95 0.69
C THR A 77 -17.42 -21.66 -0.08
N SER A 78 -18.62 -21.10 -0.02
CA SER A 78 -19.05 -19.90 -0.75
C SER A 78 -20.06 -19.11 0.09
N ILE A 79 -19.90 -17.80 0.16
CA ILE A 79 -20.82 -16.87 0.85
C ILE A 79 -21.25 -15.78 -0.12
N GLN A 80 -22.51 -15.80 -0.54
CA GLN A 80 -23.16 -14.72 -1.30
C GLN A 80 -23.76 -13.75 -0.28
N GLY A 81 -22.97 -12.75 0.10
CA GLY A 81 -23.25 -11.79 1.15
C GLY A 81 -22.01 -11.37 1.93
N ASN A 82 -22.26 -10.79 3.11
CA ASN A 82 -21.26 -10.06 3.88
C ASN A 82 -21.12 -10.73 5.24
N VAL A 83 -19.89 -10.90 5.73
CA VAL A 83 -19.66 -11.18 7.15
C VAL A 83 -18.95 -9.97 7.74
N SER A 84 -19.58 -9.32 8.72
CA SER A 84 -19.07 -8.09 9.29
C SER A 84 -19.22 -8.03 10.80
N THR A 85 -18.29 -7.40 11.50
CA THR A 85 -18.55 -6.90 12.85
C THR A 85 -19.39 -5.63 12.80
N ILE A 86 -19.97 -5.22 13.93
CA ILE A 86 -20.49 -3.86 14.08
C ILE A 86 -19.40 -2.79 13.87
N GLU A 87 -19.80 -1.53 13.61
CA GLU A 87 -18.93 -0.40 13.28
C GLU A 87 -17.84 -0.10 14.34
N ASN A 88 -18.14 -0.31 15.63
CA ASN A 88 -17.16 -0.11 16.71
C ASN A 88 -16.21 -1.31 16.91
N GLY A 89 -16.38 -2.39 16.12
CA GLY A 89 -15.67 -3.65 16.29
C GLY A 89 -16.12 -4.50 17.48
N VAL A 90 -15.48 -5.66 17.63
CA VAL A 90 -15.78 -6.67 18.64
C VAL A 90 -14.48 -7.14 19.30
N GLU A 91 -14.20 -6.69 20.53
CA GLU A 91 -12.97 -7.07 21.26
C GLU A 91 -12.95 -8.56 21.66
N GLY A 92 -14.13 -9.14 21.93
CA GLY A 92 -14.31 -10.53 22.36
C GLY A 92 -14.16 -11.59 21.26
N LEU A 93 -13.99 -11.17 20.00
CA LEU A 93 -13.80 -12.06 18.85
C LEU A 93 -12.37 -12.61 18.83
N GLY A 94 -12.25 -13.89 19.19
CA GLY A 94 -11.01 -14.64 19.27
C GLY A 94 -10.50 -15.08 17.89
N LEU A 95 -10.47 -16.39 17.64
CA LEU A 95 -10.12 -16.94 16.33
C LEU A 95 -11.30 -16.78 15.35
N PHE A 96 -11.05 -16.19 14.18
CA PHE A 96 -11.98 -16.23 13.04
C PHE A 96 -11.48 -17.23 12.00
N GLU A 97 -12.22 -18.31 11.75
CA GLU A 97 -11.81 -19.36 10.82
C GLU A 97 -12.92 -19.84 9.87
N MET A 98 -12.55 -20.04 8.60
CA MET A 98 -13.36 -20.75 7.62
C MET A 98 -12.46 -21.58 6.71
N GLU A 99 -12.04 -22.74 7.21
CA GLU A 99 -11.05 -23.63 6.57
C GLU A 99 -11.41 -24.09 5.14
N LYS A 100 -12.66 -23.97 4.68
CA LYS A 100 -13.07 -24.38 3.32
C LYS A 100 -13.58 -23.25 2.44
N LEU A 101 -13.67 -22.02 2.95
CA LEU A 101 -14.13 -20.87 2.19
C LEU A 101 -13.23 -20.63 0.98
N ARG A 102 -13.82 -20.41 -0.19
CA ARG A 102 -13.15 -20.10 -1.47
C ARG A 102 -13.50 -18.72 -1.99
N GLU A 103 -14.72 -18.28 -1.74
CA GLU A 103 -15.28 -17.01 -2.22
C GLU A 103 -16.24 -16.42 -1.18
N ILE A 104 -16.22 -15.10 -1.04
CA ILE A 104 -17.16 -14.30 -0.26
C ILE A 104 -17.23 -12.91 -0.90
N ASP A 105 -18.41 -12.26 -0.88
CA ASP A 105 -18.53 -10.91 -1.44
C ASP A 105 -17.81 -9.87 -0.56
N HIS A 106 -18.09 -9.81 0.75
CA HIS A 106 -17.44 -8.83 1.65
C HIS A 106 -17.12 -9.42 3.03
N LEU A 107 -15.95 -9.06 3.59
CA LEU A 107 -15.52 -9.48 4.92
C LEU A 107 -14.89 -8.31 5.71
N HIS A 108 -15.67 -7.69 6.59
CA HIS A 108 -15.27 -6.50 7.36
C HIS A 108 -15.17 -6.82 8.87
N LEU A 109 -13.98 -7.19 9.33
CA LEU A 109 -13.74 -7.62 10.70
C LEU A 109 -12.94 -6.57 11.48
N LEU A 110 -13.67 -5.84 12.33
CA LEU A 110 -13.16 -4.77 13.16
C LEU A 110 -13.06 -5.20 14.63
N GLY A 111 -12.02 -4.74 15.32
CA GLY A 111 -11.87 -5.01 16.75
C GLY A 111 -11.05 -6.27 17.09
N LEU A 112 -10.53 -6.98 16.08
CA LEU A 112 -9.98 -8.33 16.22
C LEU A 112 -8.87 -8.44 17.28
N SER A 113 -8.98 -9.45 18.15
CA SER A 113 -7.96 -9.77 19.16
C SER A 113 -7.17 -11.04 18.85
N GLY A 114 -7.75 -12.01 18.12
CA GLY A 114 -7.08 -13.25 17.73
C GLY A 114 -6.60 -13.33 16.27
N ASP A 115 -6.44 -14.57 15.79
CA ASP A 115 -6.00 -14.89 14.41
C ASP A 115 -7.18 -14.89 13.42
N VAL A 116 -6.87 -14.69 12.13
CA VAL A 116 -7.80 -14.93 11.01
C VAL A 116 -7.26 -16.04 10.12
N LYS A 117 -8.03 -17.11 9.91
CA LYS A 117 -7.63 -18.29 9.12
C LYS A 117 -8.61 -18.56 7.99
N LEU A 118 -8.22 -18.16 6.78
CA LEU A 118 -8.96 -18.35 5.54
C LEU A 118 -8.04 -18.97 4.47
N PRO A 119 -7.33 -20.09 4.77
CA PRO A 119 -6.21 -20.57 3.98
C PRO A 119 -6.60 -21.09 2.58
N LYS A 120 -7.89 -21.25 2.29
CA LYS A 120 -8.43 -21.68 0.99
C LYS A 120 -9.23 -20.60 0.25
N LEU A 121 -9.34 -19.39 0.83
CA LEU A 121 -9.99 -18.27 0.16
C LEU A 121 -9.20 -17.95 -1.11
N GLU A 122 -9.85 -17.97 -2.26
CA GLU A 122 -9.24 -17.78 -3.58
C GLU A 122 -9.61 -16.40 -4.16
N SER A 123 -10.84 -15.93 -3.90
CA SER A 123 -11.37 -14.63 -4.32
C SER A 123 -12.17 -13.95 -3.21
N ILE A 124 -12.15 -12.63 -3.17
CA ILE A 124 -13.05 -11.80 -2.34
C ILE A 124 -13.46 -10.54 -3.10
N GLY A 125 -14.58 -9.92 -2.77
CA GLY A 125 -14.82 -8.51 -3.10
C GLY A 125 -14.01 -7.63 -2.14
N ASP A 126 -14.65 -7.11 -1.09
CA ASP A 126 -14.00 -6.23 -0.12
C ASP A 126 -13.50 -6.98 1.12
N LEU A 127 -12.25 -6.72 1.52
CA LEU A 127 -11.65 -7.22 2.76
C LEU A 127 -11.17 -6.05 3.61
N GLU A 128 -11.74 -5.89 4.80
CA GLU A 128 -11.22 -4.96 5.82
C GLU A 128 -10.96 -5.69 7.14
N PHE A 129 -9.69 -5.79 7.53
CA PHE A 129 -9.26 -6.32 8.82
C PHE A 129 -8.64 -5.24 9.68
N VAL A 130 -9.14 -5.10 10.90
CA VAL A 130 -8.65 -4.14 11.88
C VAL A 130 -8.40 -4.84 13.21
N GLN A 131 -7.11 -4.93 13.55
CA GLN A 131 -6.64 -5.58 14.78
C GLN A 131 -6.58 -4.59 15.95
N LEU A 132 -7.06 -4.97 17.13
CA LEU A 132 -6.81 -4.23 18.37
C LEU A 132 -5.71 -4.83 19.24
N SER A 133 -5.32 -6.09 19.03
CA SER A 133 -4.14 -6.70 19.67
C SER A 133 -2.86 -6.51 18.84
N ASP A 134 -1.73 -6.94 19.40
CA ASP A 134 -0.41 -7.05 18.75
C ASP A 134 0.06 -8.51 18.63
N THR A 135 -0.88 -9.47 18.70
CA THR A 135 -0.58 -10.91 18.85
C THR A 135 -1.15 -11.82 17.76
N GLY A 136 -2.16 -11.37 17.01
CA GLY A 136 -2.81 -12.18 15.97
C GLY A 136 -2.09 -12.16 14.63
N SER A 137 -2.40 -13.16 13.80
CA SER A 137 -1.87 -13.36 12.44
C SER A 137 -3.00 -13.59 11.42
N VAL A 138 -2.74 -13.29 10.15
CA VAL A 138 -3.67 -13.50 9.03
C VAL A 138 -3.15 -14.56 8.06
N ASP A 139 -3.92 -15.63 7.85
CA ASP A 139 -3.67 -16.65 6.83
C ASP A 139 -4.67 -16.51 5.66
N LEU A 140 -4.23 -15.83 4.61
CA LEU A 140 -4.92 -15.67 3.32
C LEU A 140 -4.09 -16.35 2.20
N SER A 141 -3.42 -17.46 2.53
CA SER A 141 -2.34 -18.01 1.70
C SER A 141 -2.75 -18.46 0.28
N SER A 142 -4.04 -18.72 0.04
CA SER A 142 -4.58 -19.02 -1.30
C SER A 142 -5.17 -17.80 -2.03
N LEU A 143 -5.34 -16.65 -1.36
CA LEU A 143 -6.05 -15.49 -1.92
C LEU A 143 -5.31 -15.01 -3.16
N ALA A 144 -6.00 -15.00 -4.30
CA ALA A 144 -5.41 -14.65 -5.59
C ALA A 144 -5.93 -13.30 -6.11
N GLU A 145 -7.21 -13.00 -5.86
CA GLU A 145 -7.94 -11.87 -6.41
C GLU A 145 -8.79 -11.22 -5.30
N ALA A 146 -8.82 -9.90 -5.25
CA ALA A 146 -9.66 -9.10 -4.36
C ALA A 146 -10.21 -7.88 -5.13
N ASP A 147 -11.36 -7.33 -4.73
CA ASP A 147 -11.75 -5.98 -5.16
C ASP A 147 -11.05 -4.94 -4.30
N ASP A 148 -11.27 -4.91 -2.97
CA ASP A 148 -10.54 -4.04 -2.03
C ASP A 148 -9.86 -4.84 -0.91
N LEU A 149 -8.70 -4.38 -0.44
CA LEU A 149 -7.88 -5.04 0.57
C LEU A 149 -7.28 -4.03 1.56
N SER A 150 -7.88 -3.93 2.74
CA SER A 150 -7.47 -3.08 3.86
C SER A 150 -7.04 -3.93 5.05
N ILE A 151 -5.76 -3.90 5.41
CA ILE A 151 -5.22 -4.59 6.58
C ILE A 151 -4.58 -3.57 7.50
N ARG A 152 -5.21 -3.33 8.65
CA ARG A 152 -4.81 -2.32 9.63
C ARG A 152 -4.49 -2.94 10.99
N GLY A 153 -3.51 -2.37 11.66
CA GLY A 153 -3.03 -2.80 12.96
C GLY A 153 -1.69 -3.54 12.93
N SER A 154 -1.46 -4.32 13.98
CA SER A 154 -0.13 -4.75 14.43
C SER A 154 0.16 -6.22 14.10
N TRP A 155 -0.31 -6.70 12.94
CA TRP A 155 -0.31 -8.11 12.58
C TRP A 155 1.10 -8.72 12.61
N LEU A 156 1.27 -9.80 13.37
CA LEU A 156 2.57 -10.49 13.49
C LEU A 156 3.00 -11.14 12.17
N GLU A 157 2.04 -11.70 11.44
CA GLU A 157 2.21 -12.29 10.12
C GLU A 157 0.96 -12.01 9.27
N THR A 158 1.15 -11.78 7.97
CA THR A 158 0.06 -11.69 7.00
C THR A 158 0.46 -12.44 5.73
N LYS A 159 -0.14 -13.60 5.50
CA LYS A 159 0.23 -14.49 4.40
C LYS A 159 -0.60 -14.19 3.15
N LEU A 160 -0.03 -13.41 2.24
CA LEU A 160 -0.65 -13.01 0.96
C LEU A 160 0.18 -13.46 -0.27
N GLY A 161 0.95 -14.54 -0.12
CA GLY A 161 1.90 -15.01 -1.15
C GLY A 161 1.29 -15.35 -2.51
N SER A 162 -0.03 -15.61 -2.58
CA SER A 162 -0.76 -15.93 -3.80
C SER A 162 -1.44 -14.74 -4.47
N LEU A 163 -1.55 -13.58 -3.80
CA LEU A 163 -2.32 -12.43 -4.27
C LEU A 163 -1.68 -11.87 -5.55
N LYS A 164 -2.46 -11.69 -6.61
CA LYS A 164 -2.00 -11.25 -7.94
C LYS A 164 -2.64 -9.94 -8.36
N THR A 165 -3.91 -9.76 -8.05
CA THR A 165 -4.72 -8.64 -8.50
C THR A 165 -5.55 -8.14 -7.33
N VAL A 166 -5.58 -6.83 -7.16
CA VAL A 166 -6.61 -6.12 -6.42
C VAL A 166 -7.26 -5.15 -7.40
N ASN A 167 -8.59 -5.04 -7.46
CA ASN A 167 -9.25 -4.23 -8.50
C ASN A 167 -9.39 -2.76 -8.10
N MET A 168 -9.46 -2.49 -6.79
CA MET A 168 -9.52 -1.18 -6.15
C MET A 168 -8.23 -1.00 -5.33
N GLY A 169 -8.30 -1.00 -3.99
CA GLY A 169 -7.18 -0.61 -3.14
C GLY A 169 -6.46 -1.73 -2.41
N THR A 170 -5.14 -1.60 -2.34
CA THR A 170 -4.27 -2.35 -1.43
C THR A 170 -3.78 -1.39 -0.35
N GLN A 171 -4.28 -1.48 0.88
CA GLN A 171 -3.90 -0.61 2.00
C GLN A 171 -3.37 -1.43 3.19
N PHE A 172 -2.15 -1.10 3.62
CA PHE A 172 -1.56 -1.58 4.88
C PHE A 172 -1.31 -0.39 5.80
N CYS A 173 -1.82 -0.43 7.04
CA CYS A 173 -1.78 0.74 7.92
C CYS A 173 -1.51 0.37 9.39
N ALA A 174 -0.34 0.74 9.91
CA ALA A 174 0.11 0.50 11.29
C ALA A 174 0.50 1.80 12.00
N SER A 175 -0.44 2.73 12.14
CA SER A 175 -0.26 3.99 12.87
C SER A 175 -1.55 4.47 13.55
N GLN A 176 -1.42 5.48 14.41
CA GLN A 176 -2.56 6.19 15.00
C GLN A 176 -3.40 6.93 13.94
N ASN A 177 -2.77 7.39 12.85
CA ASN A 177 -3.43 8.11 11.75
C ASN A 177 -4.29 7.19 10.86
N CYS A 178 -4.30 5.87 11.11
CA CYS A 178 -5.22 4.92 10.49
C CYS A 178 -6.65 5.01 11.05
N SER A 179 -6.98 6.10 11.76
CA SER A 179 -8.32 6.51 12.25
C SER A 179 -8.98 5.63 13.31
N ILE A 180 -8.34 4.56 13.79
CA ILE A 180 -8.98 3.57 14.68
C ILE A 180 -8.39 3.52 16.10
N TYR A 181 -7.20 4.09 16.32
CA TYR A 181 -6.47 3.92 17.57
C TYR A 181 -6.37 5.21 18.38
N GLY A 182 -6.49 5.08 19.71
CA GLY A 182 -6.18 6.16 20.64
C GLY A 182 -4.70 6.58 20.59
N PRO A 183 -4.39 7.84 20.97
CA PRO A 183 -3.08 8.48 20.75
C PRO A 183 -1.91 7.92 21.57
N GLU A 184 -2.13 6.89 22.39
CA GLU A 184 -1.13 6.33 23.31
C GLU A 184 -0.55 4.99 22.86
N ARG A 185 -1.11 4.35 21.82
CA ARG A 185 -0.59 3.07 21.32
C ARG A 185 0.66 3.28 20.46
N LYS A 186 1.69 2.47 20.74
CA LYS A 186 2.84 2.24 19.86
C LYS A 186 2.58 0.98 19.05
N PHE A 187 2.91 1.02 17.77
CA PHE A 187 2.76 -0.11 16.86
C PHE A 187 4.11 -0.82 16.70
N PRO A 188 4.18 -2.16 16.78
CA PRO A 188 5.33 -2.88 16.25
C PRO A 188 5.40 -2.66 14.73
N TYR A 189 6.61 -2.73 14.19
CA TYR A 189 6.83 -2.49 12.77
C TYR A 189 6.31 -3.65 11.91
N ILE A 190 5.33 -3.40 11.04
CA ILE A 190 4.74 -4.41 10.15
C ILE A 190 5.67 -4.74 8.97
N THR A 191 5.53 -5.95 8.43
CA THR A 191 6.19 -6.38 7.20
C THR A 191 5.13 -6.72 6.15
N VAL A 192 5.22 -6.10 4.98
CA VAL A 192 4.28 -6.31 3.87
C VAL A 192 5.00 -7.12 2.78
N ASP A 193 4.67 -8.40 2.63
CA ASP A 193 5.21 -9.25 1.56
C ASP A 193 4.11 -9.69 0.60
N LEU A 194 4.17 -9.18 -0.63
CA LEU A 194 3.21 -9.39 -1.71
C LEU A 194 3.94 -9.90 -2.95
N PRO A 195 4.61 -11.06 -2.85
CA PRO A 195 5.58 -11.53 -3.83
C PRO A 195 4.94 -11.90 -5.17
N SER A 196 3.61 -12.01 -5.24
CA SER A 196 2.84 -12.34 -6.44
C SER A 196 2.01 -11.18 -7.00
N LEU A 197 1.87 -10.06 -6.28
CA LEU A 197 1.01 -8.95 -6.67
C LEU A 197 1.54 -8.32 -7.96
N LYS A 198 0.64 -8.08 -8.91
CA LYS A 198 0.94 -7.48 -10.22
C LYS A 198 0.19 -6.20 -10.48
N LYS A 199 -1.05 -6.09 -9.98
CA LYS A 199 -1.97 -5.01 -10.31
C LYS A 199 -2.77 -4.58 -9.09
N THR A 200 -2.93 -3.27 -8.93
CA THR A 200 -3.90 -2.63 -8.02
C THR A 200 -4.27 -1.24 -8.57
N ASP A 201 -5.42 -0.66 -8.22
CA ASP A 201 -5.73 0.73 -8.57
C ASP A 201 -5.01 1.70 -7.62
N TYR A 202 -4.95 1.32 -6.34
CA TYR A 202 -4.27 2.05 -5.27
C TYR A 202 -3.32 1.15 -4.51
N PHE A 203 -2.10 1.63 -4.21
CA PHE A 203 -1.21 0.97 -3.27
C PHE A 203 -0.83 1.94 -2.15
N GLU A 204 -1.28 1.69 -0.93
CA GLU A 204 -0.88 2.44 0.26
C GLU A 204 -0.22 1.55 1.30
N VAL A 205 0.91 2.01 1.81
CA VAL A 205 1.56 1.45 2.99
C VAL A 205 1.94 2.58 3.95
N ALA A 206 1.44 2.51 5.19
CA ALA A 206 1.53 3.61 6.13
C ALA A 206 1.82 3.18 7.57
N GLY A 207 2.53 4.04 8.31
CA GLY A 207 2.81 3.90 9.74
C GLY A 207 4.17 3.28 10.09
N ALA A 208 4.23 2.52 11.17
CA ALA A 208 5.41 1.75 11.56
C ALA A 208 5.63 0.57 10.60
N VAL A 209 6.39 0.79 9.53
CA VAL A 209 6.58 -0.18 8.43
C VAL A 209 8.05 -0.56 8.35
N LYS A 210 8.36 -1.85 8.52
CA LYS A 210 9.74 -2.37 8.50
C LYS A 210 10.30 -2.54 7.09
N SER A 211 9.48 -3.08 6.20
CA SER A 211 9.87 -3.51 4.86
C SER A 211 8.64 -3.82 4.02
N VAL A 212 8.73 -3.53 2.72
CA VAL A 212 7.68 -3.78 1.73
C VAL A 212 8.29 -4.52 0.55
N SER A 213 7.68 -5.63 0.15
CA SER A 213 8.15 -6.51 -0.91
C SER A 213 7.07 -6.67 -1.98
N VAL A 214 7.26 -5.99 -3.11
CA VAL A 214 6.36 -6.01 -4.28
C VAL A 214 7.10 -6.34 -5.61
N PRO A 215 7.94 -7.40 -5.66
CA PRO A 215 8.86 -7.68 -6.78
C PRO A 215 8.20 -8.06 -8.12
N LYS A 216 6.87 -8.20 -8.15
CA LYS A 216 6.08 -8.47 -9.36
C LYS A 216 5.07 -7.36 -9.69
N LEU A 217 5.01 -6.27 -8.91
CA LEU A 217 4.06 -5.19 -9.15
C LEU A 217 4.40 -4.53 -10.49
N GLU A 218 3.44 -4.57 -11.40
CA GLU A 218 3.56 -4.23 -12.82
C GLU A 218 2.75 -2.95 -13.13
N VAL A 219 1.56 -2.82 -12.53
CA VAL A 219 0.59 -1.73 -12.74
C VAL A 219 0.05 -1.22 -11.41
N VAL A 220 0.01 0.10 -11.25
CA VAL A 220 -0.77 0.79 -10.20
C VAL A 220 -1.64 1.86 -10.86
N GLY A 221 -2.96 1.82 -10.61
CA GLY A 221 -3.94 2.73 -11.20
C GLY A 221 -4.41 2.31 -12.60
N TYR A 222 -5.73 2.25 -12.81
CA TYR A 222 -6.36 1.95 -14.09
C TYR A 222 -6.71 3.23 -14.87
N VAL A 223 -6.70 3.14 -16.21
CA VAL A 223 -6.83 4.31 -17.11
C VAL A 223 -8.28 4.81 -17.23
N GLU A 224 -9.26 4.03 -16.79
CA GLU A 224 -10.70 4.35 -16.92
C GLU A 224 -11.23 5.19 -15.74
N TRP A 225 -10.56 6.30 -15.44
CA TRP A 225 -11.07 7.26 -14.44
C TRP A 225 -12.34 7.95 -14.94
N SER A 226 -13.44 7.80 -14.19
CA SER A 226 -14.63 8.63 -14.38
C SER A 226 -14.53 9.90 -13.52
N PRO A 227 -14.65 11.11 -14.10
CA PRO A 227 -14.64 12.37 -13.34
C PRO A 227 -15.86 12.57 -12.41
N SER A 228 -16.80 11.62 -12.37
CA SER A 228 -17.92 11.59 -11.41
C SER A 228 -17.50 11.16 -10.01
N ASP A 229 -16.43 10.37 -9.90
CA ASP A 229 -16.17 9.61 -8.69
C ASP A 229 -15.35 10.48 -7.76
N TYR A 230 -15.93 10.78 -6.59
CA TYR A 230 -15.45 11.85 -5.73
C TYR A 230 -14.13 11.50 -4.99
N PHE A 231 -13.75 10.21 -4.96
CA PHE A 231 -12.61 9.69 -4.20
C PHE A 231 -11.90 8.42 -4.77
N PRO A 232 -11.76 8.17 -6.09
CA PRO A 232 -10.86 7.11 -6.57
C PRO A 232 -9.43 7.52 -6.25
N ARG A 233 -8.89 6.98 -5.16
CA ARG A 233 -7.49 7.17 -4.76
C ARG A 233 -6.62 6.36 -5.72
N GLN A 234 -6.31 6.86 -6.90
CA GLN A 234 -5.37 6.17 -7.78
C GLN A 234 -3.93 6.53 -7.42
N GLY A 235 -3.05 5.53 -7.39
CA GLY A 235 -1.61 5.76 -7.27
C GLY A 235 -0.92 4.97 -6.18
N LEU A 236 0.34 5.35 -5.94
CA LEU A 236 1.28 4.70 -5.03
C LEU A 236 1.62 5.67 -3.90
N ARG A 237 1.27 5.30 -2.66
CA ARG A 237 1.51 6.07 -1.44
C ARG A 237 2.32 5.27 -0.43
N VAL A 238 3.45 5.84 -0.01
CA VAL A 238 4.32 5.32 1.05
C VAL A 238 4.42 6.39 2.13
N ASN A 239 3.95 6.10 3.34
CA ASN A 239 3.79 7.11 4.40
C ASN A 239 4.22 6.56 5.76
N THR A 240 5.53 6.48 6.00
CA THR A 240 6.10 5.79 7.17
C THR A 240 6.38 6.75 8.32
N GLU A 241 6.22 6.28 9.57
CA GLU A 241 6.59 7.05 10.75
C GLU A 241 8.10 7.41 10.73
N ASP A 242 8.45 8.65 11.10
CA ASP A 242 9.84 9.10 11.16
C ASP A 242 10.61 8.39 12.27
N THR A 243 11.44 7.41 11.88
CA THR A 243 12.60 7.03 12.68
C THR A 243 13.83 6.82 11.81
N LYS A 244 14.94 7.44 12.20
CA LYS A 244 16.26 7.28 11.54
C LYS A 244 16.81 5.84 11.62
N ASP A 245 16.29 5.03 12.56
CA ASP A 245 16.71 3.66 12.80
C ASP A 245 15.92 2.61 11.99
N ASN A 246 14.75 2.96 11.45
CA ASN A 246 13.88 2.05 10.67
C ASN A 246 13.40 2.71 9.37
N ALA A 247 14.33 3.34 8.66
CA ALA A 247 14.06 3.95 7.37
C ALA A 247 13.61 2.90 6.34
N LEU A 248 12.55 3.20 5.57
CA LEU A 248 12.03 2.29 4.55
C LEU A 248 12.73 2.51 3.20
N ASP A 249 13.29 1.43 2.66
CA ASP A 249 13.67 1.31 1.26
C ASP A 249 12.54 0.64 0.47
N PHE A 250 11.99 1.35 -0.53
CA PHE A 250 10.89 0.87 -1.36
C PHE A 250 11.35 0.61 -2.81
N ASP A 251 11.20 -0.64 -3.29
CA ASP A 251 11.54 -1.02 -4.66
C ASP A 251 10.37 -1.73 -5.35
N ALA A 252 9.97 -1.20 -6.51
CA ALA A 252 8.96 -1.81 -7.38
C ALA A 252 9.54 -1.96 -8.79
N PRO A 253 10.48 -2.91 -9.00
CA PRO A 253 11.39 -2.89 -10.15
C PRO A 253 10.70 -3.19 -11.48
N LYS A 254 9.47 -3.72 -11.46
CA LYS A 254 8.64 -4.02 -12.65
C LYS A 254 7.50 -3.04 -12.88
N LEU A 255 7.33 -2.04 -12.02
CA LEU A 255 6.26 -1.06 -12.14
C LEU A 255 6.51 -0.24 -13.41
N HIS A 256 5.65 -0.43 -14.41
CA HIS A 256 5.77 0.20 -15.73
C HIS A 256 4.48 0.93 -16.15
N THR A 257 3.49 0.95 -15.26
CA THR A 257 2.30 1.81 -15.34
C THR A 257 2.02 2.30 -13.94
N LEU A 258 2.01 3.62 -13.77
CA LEU A 258 1.49 4.30 -12.58
C LEU A 258 0.56 5.42 -13.06
N ASN A 259 -0.67 5.44 -12.56
CA ASN A 259 -1.65 6.49 -12.79
C ASN A 259 -2.06 7.11 -11.45
N GLY A 260 -2.59 8.34 -11.46
CA GLY A 260 -2.94 9.07 -10.24
C GLY A 260 -1.74 9.77 -9.59
N SER A 261 -1.42 9.44 -8.33
CA SER A 261 -0.30 10.04 -7.59
C SER A 261 0.87 9.10 -7.33
N LEU A 262 2.05 9.69 -7.11
CA LEU A 262 3.21 9.08 -6.47
C LEU A 262 3.50 9.89 -5.20
N GLU A 263 3.27 9.31 -4.05
CA GLU A 263 3.33 9.98 -2.75
C GLU A 263 4.33 9.27 -1.82
N ALA A 264 5.30 10.02 -1.30
CA ALA A 264 6.28 9.54 -0.34
C ALA A 264 6.39 10.50 0.84
N TYR A 265 6.15 10.00 2.05
CA TYR A 265 6.12 10.79 3.27
C TYR A 265 6.90 10.13 4.41
N GLY A 266 7.54 10.96 5.24
CA GLY A 266 8.15 10.55 6.50
C GLY A 266 9.45 9.77 6.35
N GLY A 267 9.59 8.68 7.10
CA GLY A 267 10.81 7.87 7.23
C GLY A 267 11.23 7.01 6.02
N VAL A 268 11.17 7.52 4.78
CA VAL A 268 11.53 6.78 3.55
C VAL A 268 12.95 7.13 3.09
N SER A 269 13.88 6.17 3.10
CA SER A 269 15.28 6.36 2.72
C SER A 269 15.56 6.19 1.23
N SER A 270 14.80 5.34 0.54
CA SER A 270 14.94 5.19 -0.91
C SER A 270 13.65 4.75 -1.60
N ILE A 271 13.52 5.17 -2.86
CA ILE A 271 12.46 4.75 -3.78
C ILE A 271 13.10 4.40 -5.13
N SER A 272 12.83 3.18 -5.61
CA SER A 272 13.31 2.66 -6.89
C SER A 272 12.15 2.21 -7.77
N LEU A 273 11.94 2.94 -8.88
CA LEU A 273 10.87 2.70 -9.87
C LEU A 273 11.47 2.52 -11.27
N GLY A 274 12.32 1.50 -11.43
CA GLY A 274 13.20 1.33 -12.59
C GLY A 274 12.53 1.03 -13.93
N SER A 275 11.22 0.74 -13.98
CA SER A 275 10.50 0.40 -15.22
C SER A 275 9.44 1.42 -15.66
N LEU A 276 9.30 2.55 -14.96
CA LEU A 276 8.09 3.39 -15.00
C LEU A 276 7.76 4.01 -16.37
N GLY A 277 8.77 4.34 -17.17
CA GLY A 277 8.57 4.83 -18.54
C GLY A 277 7.72 6.10 -18.63
N LYS A 278 6.67 6.12 -19.46
CA LYS A 278 5.80 7.29 -19.62
C LYS A 278 4.61 7.20 -18.67
N THR A 279 4.37 8.28 -17.92
CA THR A 279 3.23 8.44 -17.02
C THR A 279 2.79 9.92 -17.00
N ASP A 280 1.64 10.22 -16.40
CA ASP A 280 1.09 11.57 -16.18
C ASP A 280 0.76 11.78 -14.68
N VAL A 281 1.58 11.18 -13.80
CA VAL A 281 1.35 11.22 -12.36
C VAL A 281 1.72 12.55 -11.73
N ARG A 282 1.07 12.84 -10.59
CA ARG A 282 1.49 13.88 -9.65
C ARG A 282 2.44 13.25 -8.64
N THR A 283 3.71 13.65 -8.68
CA THR A 283 4.73 13.18 -7.73
C THR A 283 4.86 14.18 -6.58
N THR A 284 4.76 13.70 -5.34
CA THR A 284 5.04 14.43 -4.11
C THR A 284 5.95 13.61 -3.22
N LEU A 285 7.18 14.07 -3.05
CA LEU A 285 8.17 13.51 -2.12
C LEU A 285 8.33 14.51 -0.98
N ASN A 286 8.10 14.08 0.26
CA ASN A 286 8.21 14.93 1.45
C ASN A 286 8.69 14.09 2.65
N THR A 287 9.99 13.81 2.69
CA THR A 287 10.62 12.89 3.65
C THR A 287 11.36 13.63 4.76
N ASP A 288 11.23 13.10 5.98
CA ASP A 288 11.90 13.63 7.19
C ASP A 288 13.36 13.18 7.33
N ILE A 289 13.81 12.30 6.41
CA ILE A 289 15.17 11.76 6.32
C ILE A 289 15.70 11.84 4.88
N PRO A 290 17.04 11.76 4.64
CA PRO A 290 17.62 11.96 3.31
C PRO A 290 17.25 10.87 2.31
N LEU A 291 16.30 11.17 1.42
CA LEU A 291 15.76 10.28 0.39
C LEU A 291 16.71 10.06 -0.80
N SER A 292 16.76 8.83 -1.29
CA SER A 292 17.44 8.46 -2.54
C SER A 292 16.38 8.04 -3.57
N PHE A 293 16.08 8.90 -4.54
CA PHE A 293 15.01 8.67 -5.53
C PHE A 293 15.57 8.27 -6.91
N TYR A 294 15.17 7.10 -7.41
CA TYR A 294 15.51 6.60 -8.74
C TYR A 294 14.26 6.20 -9.52
N SER A 295 14.12 6.70 -10.76
CA SER A 295 13.02 6.30 -11.64
C SER A 295 13.36 6.48 -13.12
N THR A 296 12.84 5.60 -13.98
CA THR A 296 12.89 5.77 -15.45
C THR A 296 11.70 6.56 -16.02
N ILE A 297 11.08 7.40 -15.18
CA ILE A 297 10.02 8.33 -15.56
C ILE A 297 10.48 9.28 -16.68
N GLN A 298 9.70 9.32 -17.75
CA GLN A 298 9.94 10.16 -18.93
C GLN A 298 9.10 11.44 -18.90
N THR A 299 7.90 11.34 -18.34
CA THR A 299 6.88 12.39 -18.27
C THR A 299 6.20 12.40 -16.91
N ALA A 300 5.83 13.57 -16.39
CA ALA A 300 5.01 13.73 -15.18
C ALA A 300 4.11 14.97 -15.32
N GLN A 301 3.01 15.01 -14.55
CA GLN A 301 2.13 16.19 -14.52
C GLN A 301 2.72 17.28 -13.62
N HIS A 302 3.00 16.93 -12.36
CA HIS A 302 3.63 17.77 -11.36
C HIS A 302 4.73 16.97 -10.65
N PHE A 303 5.81 17.63 -10.25
CA PHE A 303 6.91 17.03 -9.52
C PHE A 303 7.32 17.91 -8.32
N HIS A 304 6.81 17.57 -7.14
CA HIS A 304 7.11 18.27 -5.89
C HIS A 304 8.13 17.47 -5.05
N ILE A 305 9.23 18.12 -4.66
CA ILE A 305 10.23 17.56 -3.75
C ILE A 305 10.44 18.51 -2.58
N TRP A 306 9.96 18.10 -1.40
CA TRP A 306 10.13 18.78 -0.12
C TRP A 306 10.92 17.88 0.85
N GLY A 307 11.56 18.46 1.86
CA GLY A 307 12.28 17.70 2.90
C GLY A 307 13.74 17.39 2.59
N GLU A 308 14.30 16.34 3.21
CA GLU A 308 15.71 15.97 3.05
C GLU A 308 15.92 15.06 1.82
N LEU A 309 16.76 15.50 0.87
CA LEU A 309 17.12 14.73 -0.32
C LEU A 309 18.61 14.36 -0.25
N ARG A 310 18.95 13.10 -0.59
CA ARG A 310 20.33 12.59 -0.69
C ARG A 310 20.79 12.51 -2.14
N SER A 311 19.91 12.05 -3.02
CA SER A 311 20.18 11.91 -4.45
C SER A 311 18.89 11.76 -5.24
N ILE A 312 18.84 12.34 -6.44
CA ILE A 312 17.79 12.10 -7.41
C ILE A 312 18.40 11.73 -8.77
N ASP A 313 17.88 10.68 -9.38
CA ASP A 313 18.32 10.18 -10.69
C ASP A 313 17.14 9.78 -11.57
N LEU A 314 16.94 10.52 -12.67
CA LEU A 314 15.84 10.38 -13.62
C LEU A 314 16.41 10.31 -15.05
N PRO A 315 17.18 9.25 -15.39
CA PRO A 315 18.02 9.23 -16.60
C PRO A 315 17.26 9.26 -17.93
N GLU A 316 15.95 8.97 -17.91
CA GLU A 316 15.07 8.93 -19.09
C GLU A 316 14.11 10.14 -19.17
N MET A 317 14.24 11.09 -18.25
CA MET A 317 13.38 12.27 -18.10
C MET A 317 13.40 13.17 -19.35
N LYS A 318 12.22 13.64 -19.77
CA LYS A 318 12.05 14.50 -20.96
C LYS A 318 11.21 15.75 -20.69
N ASP A 319 10.22 15.65 -19.82
CA ASP A 319 9.27 16.73 -19.49
C ASP A 319 8.64 16.41 -18.11
N LEU A 320 8.65 17.33 -17.14
CA LEU A 320 8.06 17.09 -15.81
C LEU A 320 6.88 18.01 -15.48
N GLY A 321 6.38 18.77 -16.46
CA GLY A 321 5.30 19.72 -16.24
C GLY A 321 5.68 20.76 -15.17
N TYR A 322 4.91 20.84 -14.09
CA TYR A 322 5.20 21.78 -12.99
C TYR A 322 6.18 21.19 -11.97
N VAL A 323 7.37 21.79 -11.83
CA VAL A 323 8.38 21.37 -10.84
C VAL A 323 8.42 22.34 -9.66
N SER A 324 8.43 21.81 -8.43
CA SER A 324 8.58 22.56 -7.19
C SER A 324 9.61 21.88 -6.28
N LEU A 325 10.70 22.59 -5.96
CA LEU A 325 11.80 22.09 -5.14
C LEU A 325 11.92 22.91 -3.85
N SER A 326 11.95 22.25 -2.70
CA SER A 326 12.14 22.85 -1.38
C SER A 326 12.86 21.87 -0.46
N TYR A 327 14.13 21.59 -0.78
CA TYR A 327 15.01 20.72 -0.01
C TYR A 327 16.06 21.52 0.78
N THR A 328 16.51 20.99 1.90
CA THR A 328 17.44 21.68 2.83
C THR A 328 18.92 21.27 2.67
N THR A 329 19.19 20.18 1.96
CA THR A 329 20.52 19.56 1.86
C THR A 329 21.32 20.11 0.67
N GLU A 330 22.60 20.44 0.87
CA GLU A 330 23.51 20.69 -0.26
C GLU A 330 23.73 19.39 -1.04
N LEU A 331 23.37 19.39 -2.32
CA LEU A 331 23.46 18.22 -3.20
C LEU A 331 24.58 18.38 -4.22
N PRO A 332 25.36 17.31 -4.52
CA PRO A 332 26.25 17.31 -5.65
C PRO A 332 25.42 17.35 -6.94
N CYS A 333 25.61 18.39 -7.75
CA CYS A 333 24.84 18.57 -8.96
C CYS A 333 25.11 17.46 -9.98
N ASN A 334 24.03 16.94 -10.55
CA ASN A 334 24.02 16.00 -11.67
C ASN A 334 23.06 16.52 -12.75
N ASP A 335 23.07 15.90 -13.93
CA ASP A 335 22.22 16.31 -15.05
C ASP A 335 20.73 16.35 -14.67
N THR A 336 20.26 15.39 -13.86
CA THR A 336 18.89 15.31 -13.35
C THR A 336 18.49 16.54 -12.52
N LEU A 337 19.28 16.89 -11.50
CA LEU A 337 19.00 18.01 -10.59
C LEU A 337 19.08 19.35 -11.32
N TYR A 338 20.01 19.47 -12.28
CA TYR A 338 20.12 20.66 -13.13
C TYR A 338 18.90 20.86 -14.03
N LEU A 339 18.41 19.79 -14.68
CA LEU A 339 17.20 19.83 -15.50
C LEU A 339 15.93 20.11 -14.67
N LEU A 340 15.84 19.54 -13.45
CA LEU A 340 14.77 19.86 -12.50
C LEU A 340 14.76 21.36 -12.16
N TRP A 341 15.93 21.95 -11.87
CA TRP A 341 16.07 23.37 -11.58
C TRP A 341 15.73 24.25 -12.80
N GLN A 342 16.15 23.89 -14.01
CA GLN A 342 15.76 24.60 -15.24
C GLN A 342 14.25 24.54 -15.54
N THR A 343 13.53 23.54 -15.02
CA THR A 343 12.08 23.36 -15.22
C THR A 343 11.26 24.01 -14.11
N GLN A 344 11.89 24.44 -13.01
CA GLN A 344 11.24 25.16 -11.93
C GLN A 344 10.76 26.54 -12.44
N ASP A 345 9.47 26.81 -12.29
CA ASP A 345 8.76 27.87 -13.02
C ASP A 345 9.33 29.28 -12.76
N ASP A 346 9.69 29.99 -13.84
CA ASP A 346 10.18 31.38 -13.88
C ASP A 346 9.25 32.37 -13.16
N ASN A 347 7.99 32.00 -12.91
CA ASN A 347 7.02 32.80 -12.18
C ASN A 347 7.36 33.01 -10.68
N SER A 348 8.32 32.27 -10.11
CA SER A 348 8.72 32.44 -8.70
C SER A 348 9.76 33.56 -8.52
N SER A 349 9.31 34.82 -8.67
CA SER A 349 10.14 36.04 -8.68
C SER A 349 10.83 36.45 -7.36
N ASP A 350 11.10 35.50 -6.47
CA ASP A 350 11.60 35.70 -5.10
C ASP A 350 12.73 34.70 -4.72
N TRP A 351 13.22 33.87 -5.65
CA TRP A 351 14.08 32.70 -5.37
C TRP A 351 15.51 32.77 -5.93
N ASP A 352 16.00 33.94 -6.34
CA ASP A 352 17.32 34.15 -6.96
C ASP A 352 18.52 33.64 -6.11
N ASP A 353 18.35 33.50 -4.78
CA ASP A 353 19.44 33.14 -3.84
C ASP A 353 19.69 31.63 -3.65
N TYR A 354 18.88 30.72 -4.25
CA TYR A 354 18.93 29.27 -3.97
C TYR A 354 19.49 28.38 -5.10
N ASN A 355 20.24 28.93 -6.06
CA ASN A 355 20.91 28.10 -7.07
C ASN A 355 22.15 27.38 -6.49
N THR A 356 21.96 26.15 -6.02
CA THR A 356 23.03 25.29 -5.48
C THR A 356 23.99 24.73 -6.55
N CYS A 357 23.73 24.96 -7.84
CA CYS A 357 24.48 24.37 -8.96
C CYS A 357 25.30 25.34 -9.81
N LEU A 358 25.60 26.54 -9.28
CA LEU A 358 26.27 27.62 -10.02
C LEU A 358 27.67 27.29 -10.59
N ASP A 359 28.37 26.28 -10.06
CA ASP A 359 29.72 25.87 -10.50
C ASP A 359 29.78 24.56 -11.31
N TYR A 360 28.63 24.03 -11.80
CA TYR A 360 28.63 22.79 -12.58
C TYR A 360 29.17 22.99 -14.01
N ASP A 361 30.40 22.53 -14.27
CA ASP A 361 31.09 22.64 -15.57
C ASP A 361 30.45 21.69 -16.62
N TYR A 362 29.38 22.16 -17.24
CA TYR A 362 28.56 21.38 -18.16
C TYR A 362 29.34 20.94 -19.42
N PRO A 363 29.17 19.70 -19.89
CA PRO A 363 29.70 19.25 -21.18
C PRO A 363 29.00 19.98 -22.35
N GLN A 364 29.51 21.18 -22.66
CA GLN A 364 29.08 22.13 -23.70
C GLN A 364 28.22 21.50 -24.81
N ASP A 365 26.98 21.98 -24.94
CA ASP A 365 25.96 21.39 -25.80
C ASP A 365 26.49 21.08 -27.21
N LYS A 366 26.55 19.78 -27.53
CA LYS A 366 27.03 19.29 -28.83
C LYS A 366 26.18 19.77 -30.01
N ARG A 367 24.96 20.29 -29.79
CA ARG A 367 24.16 20.94 -30.85
C ARG A 367 24.77 22.26 -31.30
N ALA A 368 25.46 22.99 -30.41
CA ALA A 368 26.12 24.25 -30.74
C ALA A 368 27.28 24.09 -31.75
N THR A 369 27.84 22.89 -31.91
CA THR A 369 28.98 22.64 -32.80
C THR A 369 28.60 22.26 -34.25
N SER A 370 27.31 22.24 -34.61
CA SER A 370 26.86 21.88 -35.97
C SER A 370 26.74 23.06 -36.96
N GLN A 371 26.89 24.30 -36.50
CA GLN A 371 26.93 25.52 -37.34
C GLN A 371 28.32 26.17 -37.31
N GLY A 372 29.34 25.44 -37.80
CA GLY A 372 30.75 25.83 -37.82
C GLY A 372 31.36 25.87 -39.21
N THR A 373 31.15 26.97 -39.93
CA THR A 373 31.70 27.32 -41.26
C THR A 373 33.11 26.82 -41.56
N ALA A 374 33.27 26.09 -42.66
CA ALA A 374 34.58 25.74 -43.21
C ALA A 374 35.40 27.00 -43.57
N THR A 375 36.49 27.24 -42.83
CA THR A 375 37.44 28.33 -43.10
C THR A 375 38.87 27.77 -43.12
N MET A 376 39.70 28.28 -44.03
CA MET A 376 40.97 27.67 -44.40
C MET A 376 42.06 27.73 -43.32
N THR A 377 42.90 26.70 -43.36
CA THR A 377 44.26 26.57 -42.83
C THR A 377 45.06 27.88 -42.73
N THR A 378 45.69 28.11 -41.58
CA THR A 378 47.09 28.60 -41.54
C THR A 378 47.78 28.00 -40.32
N ALA A 379 48.92 27.34 -40.53
CA ALA A 379 49.71 26.74 -39.46
C ALA A 379 50.80 27.70 -38.98
N THR A 380 50.96 27.84 -37.67
CA THR A 380 52.18 28.37 -37.03
C THR A 380 52.46 27.58 -35.77
N SER A 381 53.74 27.30 -35.51
CA SER A 381 54.21 26.27 -34.57
C SER A 381 55.06 26.83 -33.42
N SER A 382 55.28 25.98 -32.41
CA SER A 382 56.19 26.18 -31.25
C SER A 382 55.68 27.16 -30.16
N THR A 383 56.13 27.15 -28.91
CA THR A 383 57.32 26.52 -28.27
C THR A 383 57.03 26.01 -26.85
N THR A 384 57.65 24.89 -26.47
CA THR A 384 57.65 24.28 -25.13
C THR A 384 58.40 25.11 -24.08
N ARG A 385 57.90 25.19 -22.82
CA ARG A 385 58.78 25.44 -21.67
C ARG A 385 58.26 24.83 -20.36
N SER A 386 58.94 23.78 -19.89
CA SER A 386 58.75 23.18 -18.56
C SER A 386 59.39 24.02 -17.46
N THR A 387 58.83 24.03 -16.24
CA THR A 387 59.56 24.44 -15.02
C THR A 387 59.14 23.65 -13.78
N GLU A 388 60.10 23.45 -12.89
CA GLU A 388 60.19 22.42 -11.84
C GLU A 388 61.05 23.00 -10.68
N ILE A 389 60.96 22.60 -9.39
CA ILE A 389 60.15 21.59 -8.68
C ILE A 389 59.85 22.13 -7.24
N ILE A 390 59.27 21.29 -6.38
CA ILE A 390 59.40 21.20 -4.89
C ILE A 390 58.63 22.17 -3.94
N PRO A 391 58.31 21.72 -2.69
CA PRO A 391 57.02 22.04 -2.04
C PRO A 391 57.17 22.64 -0.62
N SER A 392 56.06 22.76 0.12
CA SER A 392 56.10 22.88 1.59
C SER A 392 55.10 21.98 2.29
N LYS A 393 55.57 21.29 3.34
CA LYS A 393 54.73 20.67 4.37
C LYS A 393 54.06 21.76 5.23
N ASN A 394 52.97 21.40 5.90
CA ASN A 394 52.99 21.28 7.37
C ASN A 394 51.79 20.49 7.89
N GLU A 395 52.08 19.53 8.77
CA GLU A 395 51.09 18.83 9.60
C GLU A 395 50.72 19.70 10.82
N ALA A 396 49.46 19.63 11.27
CA ALA A 396 49.07 20.12 12.59
C ALA A 396 47.90 19.30 13.16
N THR A 397 48.20 18.08 13.58
CA THR A 397 47.28 17.24 14.36
C THR A 397 47.01 17.88 15.72
N ILE A 398 45.73 18.13 16.06
CA ILE A 398 45.31 18.42 17.44
C ILE A 398 44.13 17.52 17.80
N SER A 399 44.43 16.42 18.50
CA SER A 399 43.43 15.63 19.22
C SER A 399 43.10 16.32 20.54
N ARG A 400 41.82 16.38 20.94
CA ARG A 400 41.48 16.62 22.36
C ARG A 400 40.23 15.88 22.83
N THR A 401 40.55 14.75 23.48
CA THR A 401 39.87 13.96 24.51
C THR A 401 38.58 14.52 25.13
N SER A 402 37.66 13.58 25.38
CA SER A 402 36.43 13.72 26.16
C SER A 402 36.63 14.10 27.63
N SER A 403 35.57 14.65 28.23
CA SER A 403 35.34 14.69 29.68
C SER A 403 33.90 14.27 29.96
N GLN A 404 33.71 13.32 30.86
CA GLN A 404 32.40 12.77 31.27
C GLN A 404 31.99 13.30 32.65
N ALA A 405 30.69 13.23 32.95
CA ALA A 405 30.05 13.35 34.28
C ALA A 405 30.17 14.72 35.00
N THR A 406 29.10 15.27 35.56
CA THR A 406 28.45 14.71 36.76
C THR A 406 27.06 15.32 36.94
N GLU A 407 26.02 14.50 37.03
CA GLU A 407 24.77 14.88 37.72
C GLU A 407 24.32 13.74 38.64
N THR A 408 24.17 14.08 39.91
CA THR A 408 23.60 13.23 40.95
C THR A 408 22.70 14.13 41.78
N GLU A 409 21.38 14.00 41.69
CA GLU A 409 20.51 14.47 42.75
C GLU A 409 19.28 13.55 42.93
N THR A 410 18.66 13.62 44.11
CA THR A 410 18.07 12.44 44.75
C THR A 410 16.67 12.73 45.29
N ALA A 411 15.74 11.80 45.03
CA ALA A 411 14.53 11.47 45.79
C ALA A 411 13.59 12.58 46.33
N SER A 412 12.35 12.57 45.83
CA SER A 412 11.10 12.59 46.62
C SER A 412 9.93 12.42 45.63
N GLY A 413 8.86 11.64 45.84
CA GLY A 413 8.34 11.09 47.07
C GLY A 413 6.98 11.70 47.43
N SER A 414 5.88 11.23 46.81
CA SER A 414 4.54 11.30 47.42
C SER A 414 3.50 10.45 46.69
N THR A 415 2.80 9.63 47.46
CA THR A 415 1.58 8.92 47.05
C THR A 415 0.38 9.85 47.21
N GLN A 416 -0.47 10.00 46.19
CA GLN A 416 -1.84 10.50 46.40
C GLN A 416 -2.88 9.63 45.70
N SER A 417 -3.73 9.04 46.54
CA SER A 417 -4.97 8.38 46.17
C SER A 417 -6.04 9.45 45.92
N LEU A 418 -6.71 9.42 44.77
CA LEU A 418 -7.92 10.19 44.52
C LEU A 418 -9.08 9.26 44.14
N THR A 419 -10.22 9.52 44.77
CA THR A 419 -11.48 8.80 44.61
C THR A 419 -12.23 9.24 43.35
N PRO A 420 -13.07 8.37 42.75
CA PRO A 420 -13.93 8.78 41.65
C PRO A 420 -15.11 9.61 42.17
N GLU A 421 -15.20 10.88 41.76
CA GLU A 421 -16.42 11.69 41.90
C GLU A 421 -17.21 11.73 40.59
N ASN A 422 -18.53 11.73 40.74
CA ASN A 422 -19.51 11.74 39.66
C ASN A 422 -19.33 12.93 38.72
N THR A 423 -19.40 12.70 37.40
CA THR A 423 -19.79 13.75 36.46
C THR A 423 -20.98 13.26 35.63
N ALA A 424 -22.12 13.94 35.80
CA ALA A 424 -23.35 13.64 35.08
C ALA A 424 -23.49 14.52 33.83
N GLY A 425 -24.02 13.92 32.76
CA GLY A 425 -24.96 14.58 31.84
C GLY A 425 -24.45 15.76 31.01
N LEU A 426 -23.99 15.47 29.80
CA LEU A 426 -24.07 16.39 28.66
C LEU A 426 -24.60 15.63 27.43
N MET A 427 -25.93 15.57 27.30
CA MET A 427 -26.58 15.11 26.07
C MET A 427 -26.38 16.15 24.96
N PHE A 428 -25.60 15.81 23.94
CA PHE A 428 -25.71 16.46 22.64
C PHE A 428 -26.64 15.63 21.75
N SER A 429 -27.82 16.19 21.46
CA SER A 429 -28.74 15.64 20.47
C SER A 429 -28.32 16.14 19.09
N ILE A 430 -27.90 15.23 18.22
CA ILE A 430 -27.64 15.48 16.79
C ILE A 430 -28.86 14.93 16.03
N PRO A 431 -29.43 15.67 15.06
CA PRO A 431 -30.64 15.23 14.37
C PRO A 431 -30.37 14.05 13.43
N LEU A 432 -31.26 13.07 13.48
CA LEU A 432 -31.41 12.06 12.43
C LEU A 432 -31.67 12.76 11.09
N MET A 433 -30.96 12.32 10.04
CA MET A 433 -31.18 12.76 8.67
C MET A 433 -31.42 11.52 7.78
N ASP A 434 -32.35 11.65 6.84
CA ASP A 434 -33.15 10.53 6.34
C ASP A 434 -32.43 9.47 5.49
N CYS A 435 -32.98 8.26 5.54
CA CYS A 435 -32.60 7.13 4.69
C CYS A 435 -32.61 7.49 3.20
N PHE A 436 -31.50 7.25 2.50
CA PHE A 436 -31.49 7.17 1.04
C PHE A 436 -31.54 5.72 0.58
N VAL A 437 -32.54 5.42 -0.26
CA VAL A 437 -32.72 4.10 -0.87
C VAL A 437 -31.71 3.96 -2.02
N LEU A 438 -30.80 2.99 -1.91
CA LEU A 438 -29.88 2.65 -3.00
C LEU A 438 -30.64 1.87 -4.08
N LEU A 439 -30.58 2.35 -5.32
CA LEU A 439 -31.30 1.79 -6.46
C LEU A 439 -30.32 0.93 -7.28
N MET A 440 -30.34 -0.39 -7.09
CA MET A 440 -29.49 -1.30 -7.86
C MET A 440 -29.86 -1.24 -9.35
N MET A 441 -28.91 -0.84 -10.20
CA MET A 441 -29.01 -1.02 -11.65
C MET A 441 -28.41 -2.37 -12.03
N THR A 442 -29.25 -3.27 -12.52
CA THR A 442 -28.82 -4.55 -13.10
C THR A 442 -28.28 -4.35 -14.53
N SER A 443 -26.97 -4.51 -14.70
CA SER A 443 -26.31 -4.47 -16.01
C SER A 443 -26.62 -5.72 -16.82
N VAL A 444 -27.56 -5.61 -17.77
CA VAL A 444 -27.87 -6.67 -18.73
C VAL A 444 -26.81 -6.71 -19.84
N PHE A 445 -25.94 -7.71 -19.81
CA PHE A 445 -25.09 -8.06 -20.95
C PHE A 445 -25.95 -8.56 -22.13
N MET A 446 -25.91 -7.84 -23.26
CA MET A 446 -26.56 -8.28 -24.51
C MET A 446 -25.54 -8.37 -25.64
N PHE A 447 -25.02 -9.57 -25.87
CA PHE A 447 -24.31 -9.92 -27.11
C PHE A 447 -25.25 -9.82 -28.31
N LEU A 448 -24.85 -9.13 -29.38
CA LEU A 448 -25.43 -9.27 -30.73
C LEU A 448 -24.41 -8.92 -31.82
N PHE A 449 -24.00 -9.96 -32.56
CA PHE A 449 -23.28 -10.01 -33.85
C PHE A 449 -21.93 -9.28 -34.03
#